data_AF-A0AA39PST2-F1
#
_entry.id   AF-A0AA39PST2-F1
#
_cell.length_a   1.000
_cell.length_b   1.000
_cell.length_c   1.000
_cell.angle_alpha   90.00
_cell.angle_beta   90.00
_cell.angle_gamma   90.00
#
_symmetry.space_group_name_H-M   'P 1'
#
loop_
_entity.id
_entity.type
_entity.pdbx_description
1 polymer ?
#
loop_
_entity_poly.entity_id
_entity_poly.type
_entity_poly.pdbx_seq_one_letter_code
_entity_poly.pdbx_strand_id
1 'polypeptide(L)'
;MFYGDKDVALGLLSDFDNASRVDEQGNTVGSGLNQRTGAVHCMTLEILKNVGTPIPHLYHHDLKSFVYLLVWSGVHFDLKNGFCCKFDPVLECWDAKLPSEFGRAGSPKGNLAHEERY
;
A
#
# COMPACT_ATOMS: atom_id res chain seq x y z
N MET A 1 12.25 7.23 -0.70
CA MET A 1 13.00 7.94 -1.76
C MET A 1 14.38 7.33 -1.87
N PHE A 2 14.93 7.10 -3.06
CA PHE A 2 16.29 6.55 -3.21
C PHE A 2 17.23 7.65 -3.71
N TYR A 3 18.44 7.70 -3.18
CA TYR A 3 19.51 8.52 -3.74
C TYR A 3 20.75 7.65 -3.95
N GLY A 4 21.51 7.95 -5.01
CA GLY A 4 22.77 7.27 -5.28
C GLY A 4 23.91 7.89 -4.47
N ASP A 5 24.66 7.08 -3.75
CA ASP A 5 26.00 7.43 -3.28
C ASP A 5 27.01 6.52 -4.00
N LYS A 6 27.74 7.09 -4.96
CA LYS A 6 28.72 6.41 -5.82
C LYS A 6 28.10 5.23 -6.58
N ASP A 7 28.12 4.04 -5.99
CA ASP A 7 27.64 2.77 -6.57
C ASP A 7 26.57 2.08 -5.69
N VAL A 8 26.17 2.72 -4.58
CA VAL A 8 25.20 2.16 -3.64
C VAL A 8 23.89 2.94 -3.73
N ALA A 9 22.80 2.22 -3.98
CA ALA A 9 21.46 2.76 -3.81
C ALA A 9 21.15 2.87 -2.31
N LEU A 10 20.98 4.09 -1.80
CA LEU A 10 20.58 4.35 -0.42
C LEU A 10 19.07 4.63 -0.36
N GLY A 11 18.35 3.83 0.42
CA GLY A 11 16.94 4.04 0.69
C GLY A 11 16.74 5.03 1.84
N LEU A 12 16.06 6.13 1.57
CA LEU A 12 15.56 7.07 2.57
C LEU A 12 14.08 6.80 2.85
N LEU A 13 13.78 6.42 4.09
CA LEU A 13 12.42 6.40 4.61
C LEU A 13 12.06 7.83 5.07
N SER A 14 11.01 8.38 4.49
CA SER A 14 10.51 9.74 4.72
C SER A 14 9.01 9.71 4.93
N ASP A 15 8.40 10.88 5.14
CA ASP A 15 6.94 11.06 5.27
C ASP A 15 6.36 10.36 6.53
N PHE A 16 6.77 10.87 7.69
CA PHE A 16 6.36 10.35 9.00
C PHE A 16 5.06 11.01 9.52
N ASP A 17 4.33 11.76 8.69
CA ASP A 17 3.13 12.50 9.12
C ASP A 17 2.00 11.56 9.57
N ASN A 18 1.99 10.32 9.06
CA ASN A 18 1.06 9.26 9.45
C ASN A 18 1.65 8.27 10.46
N ALA A 19 2.86 8.50 10.97
CA ALA A 19 3.49 7.61 11.94
C ALA A 19 2.79 7.73 13.30
N SER A 20 2.62 6.59 13.97
CA SER A 20 2.13 6.56 15.35
C SER A 20 3.29 6.61 16.34
N ARG A 21 3.13 7.37 17.43
CA ARG A 21 4.07 7.31 18.55
C ARG A 21 3.88 5.99 19.29
N VAL A 22 4.98 5.47 19.81
CA VAL A 22 4.99 4.26 20.65
C VAL A 22 5.33 4.67 22.08
N ASP A 23 4.64 4.10 23.06
CA ASP A 23 4.95 4.29 24.47
C ASP A 23 6.15 3.43 24.92
N GLU A 24 6.55 3.57 26.19
CA GLU A 24 7.68 2.83 26.76
C GLU A 24 7.45 1.31 26.82
N GLN A 25 6.19 0.87 26.70
CA GLN A 25 5.79 -0.53 26.72
C GLN A 25 5.65 -1.12 25.31
N GLY A 26 5.91 -0.32 24.26
CA GLY A 26 5.81 -0.77 22.88
C GLY A 26 4.40 -0.67 22.29
N ASN A 27 3.45 -0.05 23.00
CA ASN A 27 2.09 0.13 22.47
C ASN A 27 1.99 1.42 21.67
N THR A 28 1.23 1.38 20.58
CA THR A 28 0.92 2.58 19.82
C THR A 28 0.00 3.51 20.60
N VAL A 29 0.47 4.73 20.83
CA VAL A 29 -0.36 5.83 21.30
C VAL A 29 -1.23 6.26 20.13
N GLY A 30 -2.51 5.90 20.19
CA GLY A 30 -3.45 6.15 19.09
C GLY A 30 -3.41 7.61 18.63
N SER A 31 -3.27 7.80 17.32
CA SER A 31 -3.50 9.10 16.69
C SER A 31 -4.98 9.45 16.83
N GLY A 32 -5.29 10.61 17.42
CA GLY A 32 -6.67 11.11 17.55
C GLY A 32 -7.37 11.41 16.21
N LEU A 33 -6.68 11.24 15.09
CA LEU A 33 -7.25 11.29 13.75
C LEU A 33 -7.90 9.94 13.43
N ASN A 34 -9.21 9.85 13.67
CA ASN A 34 -10.09 8.76 13.18
C ASN A 34 -10.16 8.68 11.64
N GLN A 35 -9.30 9.40 10.93
CA GLN A 35 -9.28 9.47 9.48
C GLN A 35 -8.15 8.62 8.93
N ARG A 36 -8.53 7.67 8.08
CA ARG A 36 -7.63 6.81 7.33
C ARG A 36 -6.75 7.65 6.41
N THR A 37 -5.47 7.72 6.71
CA THR A 37 -4.45 8.39 5.89
C THR A 37 -3.40 7.39 5.39
N GLY A 38 -2.94 7.58 4.16
CA GLY A 38 -1.93 6.72 3.52
C GLY A 38 -2.36 6.14 2.16
N ALA A 39 -1.42 5.50 1.47
CA ALA A 39 -1.65 4.99 0.11
C ALA A 39 -2.42 3.66 0.12
N VAL A 40 -3.56 3.61 -0.58
CA VAL A 40 -4.53 2.50 -0.55
C VAL A 40 -3.90 1.16 -0.89
N HIS A 41 -3.04 1.11 -1.90
CA HIS A 41 -2.34 -0.10 -2.35
C HIS A 41 -1.37 -0.69 -1.29
N CYS A 42 -0.92 0.12 -0.34
CA CYS A 42 0.03 -0.29 0.69
C CYS A 42 -0.67 -0.73 1.97
N MET A 43 -1.96 -0.40 2.13
CA MET A 43 -2.69 -0.71 3.34
C MET A 43 -3.01 -2.21 3.43
N THR A 44 -3.01 -2.71 4.65
CA THR A 44 -3.36 -4.10 4.92
C THR A 44 -4.85 -4.34 4.68
N LEU A 45 -5.21 -5.56 4.30
CA LEU A 45 -6.62 -5.95 4.13
C LEU A 45 -7.47 -5.72 5.39
N GLU A 46 -6.87 -5.79 6.57
CA GLU A 46 -7.54 -5.51 7.84
C GLU A 46 -7.95 -4.03 7.92
N ILE A 47 -7.04 -3.12 7.61
CA ILE A 47 -7.31 -1.67 7.50
C ILE A 47 -8.30 -1.38 6.38
N LEU A 48 -8.22 -2.10 5.26
CA LEU A 48 -9.12 -1.93 4.12
C LEU A 48 -10.55 -2.38 4.41
N LYS A 49 -10.74 -3.44 5.21
CA LYS A 49 -12.06 -4.05 5.46
C LYS A 49 -12.83 -3.39 6.59
N ASN A 50 -12.15 -2.78 7.57
CA ASN A 50 -12.81 -2.19 8.74
C ASN A 50 -12.84 -0.66 8.66
N VAL A 51 -13.30 -0.13 7.52
CA VAL A 51 -13.41 1.33 7.31
C VAL A 51 -14.35 1.95 8.35
N GLY A 52 -13.90 3.05 8.99
CA GLY A 52 -14.69 3.77 10.01
C GLY A 52 -14.62 3.18 11.41
N THR A 53 -13.94 2.04 11.58
CA THR A 53 -13.63 1.48 12.90
C THR A 53 -12.17 1.77 13.24
N PRO A 54 -11.86 2.30 14.43
CA PRO A 54 -10.46 2.45 14.87
C PRO A 54 -9.79 1.08 14.95
N ILE A 55 -8.77 0.87 14.11
CA ILE A 55 -7.89 -0.29 14.20
C ILE A 55 -6.56 0.16 14.80
N PRO A 56 -6.03 -0.52 15.82
CA PRO A 56 -4.67 -0.27 16.29
C PRO A 56 -3.68 -0.41 15.13
N HIS A 57 -2.82 0.60 14.93
CA HIS A 57 -1.72 0.47 13.97
C HIS A 57 -0.67 -0.46 14.56
N LEU A 58 -0.39 -1.59 13.91
CA LEU A 58 0.54 -2.60 14.40
C LEU A 58 1.75 -2.67 13.47
N TYR A 59 2.93 -3.02 14.00
CA TYR A 59 4.17 -3.12 13.20
C TYR A 59 4.03 -4.02 11.97
N HIS A 60 3.18 -5.05 12.04
CA HIS A 60 2.95 -5.97 10.94
C HIS A 60 2.21 -5.31 9.77
N HIS A 61 1.52 -4.18 10.01
CA HIS A 61 0.89 -3.38 8.96
C HIS A 61 1.94 -2.68 8.09
N ASP A 62 3.00 -2.15 8.72
CA ASP A 62 4.13 -1.55 7.99
C ASP A 62 4.93 -2.62 7.23
N LEU A 63 5.11 -3.81 7.82
CA LEU A 63 5.77 -4.93 7.13
C LEU A 63 5.03 -5.37 5.86
N LYS A 64 3.69 -5.45 5.92
CA LYS A 64 2.86 -5.75 4.73
C LYS A 64 2.99 -4.66 3.67
N SER A 65 2.95 -3.39 4.07
CA SER A 65 3.20 -2.25 3.16
C SER A 65 4.56 -2.37 2.48
N PHE A 66 5.60 -2.75 3.22
CA PHE A 66 6.95 -2.92 2.69
C PHE A 66 7.04 -4.06 1.66
N VAL A 67 6.39 -5.20 1.91
CA VAL A 67 6.32 -6.30 0.93
C VAL A 67 5.64 -5.84 -0.36
N TYR A 68 4.55 -5.08 -0.26
CA TYR A 68 3.88 -4.55 -1.46
C TYR A 68 4.77 -3.59 -2.25
N LEU A 69 5.55 -2.72 -1.58
CA LEU A 69 6.55 -1.90 -2.25
C LEU A 69 7.60 -2.74 -2.99
N LEU A 70 8.07 -3.85 -2.41
CA LEU A 70 9.02 -4.75 -3.10
C LEU A 70 8.42 -5.38 -4.35
N VAL A 71 7.14 -5.80 -4.30
CA VAL A 71 6.43 -6.32 -5.47
C VAL A 71 6.31 -5.25 -6.54
N TRP A 72 5.85 -4.05 -6.16
CA TRP A 72 5.71 -2.94 -7.10
C TRP A 72 7.05 -2.58 -7.74
N SER A 73 8.12 -2.52 -6.95
CA SER A 73 9.48 -2.27 -7.44
C SER A 73 9.97 -3.37 -8.37
N GLY A 74 9.75 -4.65 -8.04
CA GLY A 74 10.19 -5.77 -8.88
C GLY A 74 9.48 -5.87 -10.22
N VAL A 75 8.23 -5.39 -10.31
CA VAL A 75 7.48 -5.34 -11.58
C VAL A 75 7.89 -4.12 -12.42
N HIS A 76 8.11 -2.97 -11.78
CA HIS A 76 8.32 -1.70 -12.49
C HIS A 76 9.78 -1.30 -12.68
N PHE A 77 10.74 -1.96 -12.05
CA PHE A 77 12.15 -1.59 -12.17
C PHE A 77 13.00 -2.81 -12.51
N ASP A 78 13.83 -2.67 -13.54
CA ASP A 78 14.99 -3.52 -13.69
C ASP A 78 16.05 -3.05 -12.69
N LEU A 79 16.01 -3.63 -11.49
CA LEU A 79 16.93 -3.27 -10.41
C LEU A 79 18.39 -3.55 -10.76
N LYS A 80 18.67 -4.44 -11.71
CA LYS A 80 20.03 -4.78 -12.14
C LYS A 80 20.58 -3.70 -13.06
N ASN A 81 19.77 -3.19 -13.97
CA ASN A 81 20.17 -2.24 -15.00
C ASN A 81 19.73 -0.80 -14.71
N GLY A 82 18.99 -0.55 -13.63
CA GLY A 82 18.68 0.78 -13.10
C GLY A 82 17.64 1.57 -13.88
N PHE A 83 16.76 0.93 -14.65
CA PHE A 83 15.72 1.62 -15.42
C PHE A 83 14.29 1.17 -15.06
N CYS A 84 13.34 2.07 -15.28
CA CYS A 84 11.91 1.81 -15.11
C CYS A 84 11.39 1.03 -16.33
N CYS A 85 10.79 -0.12 -16.07
CA CYS A 85 10.07 -0.92 -17.04
C CYS A 85 8.77 -0.21 -17.44
N LYS A 86 8.20 -0.61 -18.59
CA LYS A 86 6.84 -0.16 -18.93
C LYS A 86 5.89 -0.63 -17.84
N PHE A 87 4.99 0.26 -17.45
CA PHE A 87 3.95 -0.03 -16.46
C PHE A 87 3.18 -1.29 -16.83
N ASP A 88 3.09 -2.24 -15.90
CA ASP A 88 2.34 -3.48 -16.13
C ASP A 88 0.85 -3.21 -15.84
N PRO A 89 -0.05 -3.40 -16.83
CA PRO A 89 -1.49 -3.19 -16.63
C PRO A 89 -2.09 -4.00 -15.46
N VAL A 90 -1.47 -5.11 -15.07
CA VAL A 90 -1.89 -5.92 -13.90
C VAL A 90 -1.87 -5.10 -12.61
N LEU A 91 -1.00 -4.09 -12.52
CA LEU A 91 -0.89 -3.21 -11.35
C LEU A 91 -1.53 -1.84 -11.55
N GLU A 92 -2.33 -1.63 -12.60
CA GLU A 92 -3.07 -0.36 -12.81
C GLU A 92 -3.94 0.03 -11.61
N CYS A 93 -4.49 -0.97 -10.91
CA CYS A 93 -5.28 -0.74 -9.71
C CYS A 93 -4.49 -0.15 -8.54
N TRP A 94 -3.16 -0.22 -8.56
CA TRP A 94 -2.31 0.28 -7.48
C TRP A 94 -2.24 1.81 -7.46
N ASP A 95 -2.52 2.50 -8.57
CA ASP A 95 -2.63 3.97 -8.59
C ASP A 95 -3.95 4.50 -7.99
N ALA A 96 -4.82 3.61 -7.48
CA ALA A 96 -6.06 3.96 -6.84
C ALA A 96 -5.85 4.86 -5.61
N LYS A 97 -6.58 5.98 -5.58
CA LYS A 97 -6.62 6.91 -4.44
C LYS A 97 -7.67 6.50 -3.42
N LEU A 98 -8.69 5.76 -3.85
CA LEU A 98 -9.78 5.29 -3.02
C LEU A 98 -9.87 3.75 -2.98
N PRO A 99 -10.34 3.16 -1.88
CA PRO A 99 -10.55 1.71 -1.78
C PRO A 99 -11.52 1.17 -2.83
N SER A 100 -12.53 1.97 -3.17
CA SER A 100 -13.52 1.66 -4.20
C SER A 100 -12.92 1.58 -5.60
N GLU A 101 -11.89 2.39 -5.88
CA GLU A 101 -11.14 2.34 -7.15
C GLU A 101 -10.27 1.09 -7.21
N PHE A 102 -9.60 0.75 -6.10
CA PHE A 102 -8.76 -0.44 -5.98
C PHE A 102 -9.57 -1.73 -6.20
N GLY A 103 -10.75 -1.85 -5.55
CA GLY A 103 -11.62 -3.01 -5.70
C GLY A 103 -12.24 -3.19 -7.09
N ARG A 104 -12.56 -2.08 -7.77
CA ARG A 104 -13.10 -2.11 -9.15
C ARG A 104 -12.04 -2.53 -10.17
N ALA A 105 -10.80 -2.10 -9.99
CA ALA A 105 -9.73 -2.38 -10.94
C ALA A 105 -9.13 -3.80 -10.77
N GLY A 106 -9.24 -4.41 -9.58
CA GLY A 106 -8.89 -5.83 -9.35
C GLY A 106 -9.98 -6.84 -9.75
N SER A 107 -11.17 -6.38 -10.15
CA SER A 107 -12.26 -7.26 -10.60
C SER A 107 -12.13 -7.53 -12.10
N PRO A 108 -12.04 -8.78 -12.57
CA PRO A 108 -12.04 -9.08 -14.00
C PRO A 108 -13.31 -8.50 -14.62
N LYS A 109 -13.17 -7.72 -15.70
CA LYS A 109 -14.30 -7.30 -16.54
C LYS A 109 -14.86 -8.54 -17.24
N GLY A 110 -15.73 -9.27 -16.56
CA GLY A 110 -16.38 -10.46 -17.11
C GLY A 110 -16.85 -11.37 -16.00
N ASN A 111 -18.03 -11.08 -15.42
CA ASN A 111 -19.01 -12.02 -14.87
C ASN A 111 -20.16 -11.27 -14.17
N LEU A 112 -20.68 -10.21 -14.78
CA LEU A 112 -21.95 -9.58 -14.41
C LEU A 112 -22.94 -9.74 -15.57
N ALA A 113 -23.24 -10.98 -15.92
CA ALA A 113 -24.37 -11.32 -16.79
C ALA A 113 -24.64 -12.83 -16.74
N HIS A 114 -25.06 -13.35 -15.58
CA HIS A 114 -25.99 -14.49 -15.49
C HIS A 114 -26.18 -14.87 -14.03
N GLU A 115 -27.16 -14.26 -13.37
CA GLU A 115 -28.05 -14.94 -12.42
C GLU A 115 -29.03 -13.91 -11.90
N GLU A 116 -30.20 -13.87 -12.54
CA GLU A 116 -31.49 -13.58 -11.91
C GLU A 116 -32.59 -13.89 -12.94
N ARG A 117 -32.82 -15.20 -13.11
CA ARG A 117 -34.14 -15.75 -13.45
C ARG A 117 -34.31 -16.95 -12.52
N TYR A 118 -35.03 -16.76 -11.43
CA TYR A 118 -36.25 -17.47 -11.03
C TYR A 118 -36.66 -16.99 -9.64
#